data_AF-A0A3A0FW53-F1
#
_entry.id   AF-A0A3A0FW53-F1
#
_cell.length_a   1.000
_cell.length_b   1.000
_cell.length_c   1.000
_cell.angle_alpha   90.00
_cell.angle_beta   90.00
_cell.angle_gamma   90.00
#
_symmetry.space_group_name_H-M   'P 1'
#
loop_
_entity.id
_entity.type
_entity.pdbx_description
1 polymer ?
#
loop_
_entity_poly.entity_id
_entity_poly.type
_entity_poly.pdbx_seq_one_letter_code
_entity_poly.pdbx_strand_id
1 'polypeptide(L)'
;MSGTSCTVSGTHTIDHLCTLDWSGYDATIAKGAKLTTATGNAYSISAGSLTVLGTLQAVEGSIDVTTTGDFAVQVSSNSAAAVDIKQGGSFDATVGGNATLAGKVFDASGTGGVDGGSIAIDADGSITVSQTVDASGGGEWAYGGSIDLTGASITTTGLLKAIGTQDGDGGEVNLTATGACNVNGAINVSSSGEWAWGGAITVDCGSLSTSSAWDTSGGTEGVGGDIDVTTSGAATSTSSSSWTCTAGGGGDGCWVTVSGGGDVTIGGDINASATGTDASGGAITIGSSAGDVTVGATSLLQADVGSGGWTNGTIDIGPACNVEIDGVLDTRTSGVGGGNNSVSYRNSFDGTAATLRADDSPDGNTIHCPCVDANADLVCDTPLACAVAPSTSGGTYQPAPTLAPMLLTACP
;
A
#
# COMPACT_ATOMS: atom_id res chain seq x y z
N MET A 1 25.53 -30.45 -27.41
CA MET A 1 25.47 -30.34 -25.94
C MET A 1 24.03 -30.60 -25.55
N SER A 2 23.76 -31.63 -24.75
CA SER A 2 22.40 -32.05 -24.36
C SER A 2 22.04 -31.59 -22.94
N GLY A 3 22.68 -30.52 -22.46
CA GLY A 3 22.36 -29.90 -21.17
C GLY A 3 21.34 -28.80 -21.40
N THR A 4 20.22 -28.85 -20.70
CA THR A 4 19.17 -27.83 -20.73
C THR A 4 19.48 -26.62 -19.84
N SER A 5 20.55 -26.70 -19.04
CA SER A 5 20.95 -25.66 -18.08
C SER A 5 22.41 -25.25 -18.22
N CYS A 6 22.68 -23.95 -18.15
CA CYS A 6 24.00 -23.35 -18.06
C CYS A 6 24.27 -22.83 -16.64
N THR A 7 25.52 -22.92 -16.18
CA THR A 7 25.91 -22.42 -14.86
C THR A 7 27.08 -21.45 -14.99
N VAL A 8 26.92 -20.25 -14.41
CA VAL A 8 27.98 -19.26 -14.28
C VAL A 8 28.64 -19.42 -12.92
N SER A 9 29.96 -19.55 -12.91
CA SER A 9 30.78 -19.62 -11.70
C SER A 9 31.86 -18.54 -11.72
N GLY A 10 32.28 -18.08 -10.52
CA GLY A 10 33.32 -17.05 -10.38
C GLY A 10 32.79 -15.62 -10.52
N THR A 11 33.70 -14.65 -10.49
CA THR A 11 33.38 -13.22 -10.64
C THR A 11 33.68 -12.77 -12.06
N HIS A 12 32.71 -12.13 -12.71
CA HIS A 12 32.82 -11.61 -14.07
C HIS A 12 32.42 -10.14 -14.10
N THR A 13 33.27 -9.32 -14.73
CA THR A 13 32.93 -7.94 -15.09
C THR A 13 32.30 -7.95 -16.47
N ILE A 14 31.08 -7.45 -16.56
CA ILE A 14 30.29 -7.34 -17.78
C ILE A 14 30.48 -5.94 -18.35
N ASP A 15 30.76 -5.85 -19.65
CA ASP A 15 30.91 -4.58 -20.34
C ASP A 15 29.56 -3.86 -20.45
N HIS A 16 29.60 -2.53 -20.54
CA HIS A 16 28.41 -1.71 -20.66
C HIS A 16 27.55 -2.13 -21.86
N LEU A 17 26.24 -2.29 -21.63
CA LEU A 17 25.23 -2.69 -22.62
C LEU A 17 25.47 -4.08 -23.21
N CYS A 18 26.28 -4.92 -22.55
CA CYS A 18 26.42 -6.32 -22.95
C CYS A 18 25.16 -7.10 -22.54
N THR A 19 24.68 -7.96 -23.45
CA THR A 19 23.62 -8.92 -23.18
C THR A 19 24.21 -10.31 -22.98
N LEU A 20 23.93 -10.91 -21.84
CA LEU A 20 24.19 -12.32 -21.57
C LEU A 20 22.97 -13.12 -22.03
N ASP A 21 23.06 -13.69 -23.24
CA ASP A 21 21.97 -14.47 -23.84
C ASP A 21 22.27 -15.97 -23.82
N TRP A 22 21.39 -16.73 -23.15
CA TRP A 22 21.41 -18.19 -23.09
C TRP A 22 20.46 -18.82 -24.11
N SER A 23 19.93 -18.08 -25.09
CA SER A 23 19.15 -18.61 -26.20
C SER A 23 17.97 -19.49 -25.76
N GLY A 24 17.32 -19.13 -24.64
CA GLY A 24 16.21 -19.87 -24.05
C GLY A 24 16.58 -21.07 -23.19
N TYR A 25 17.87 -21.37 -22.99
CA TYR A 25 18.30 -22.34 -21.96
C TYR A 25 18.20 -21.75 -20.56
N ASP A 26 18.00 -22.60 -19.56
CA ASP A 26 18.01 -22.17 -18.17
C ASP A 26 19.42 -21.73 -17.75
N ALA A 27 19.50 -20.68 -16.95
CA ALA A 27 20.75 -20.13 -16.42
C ALA A 27 20.76 -20.17 -14.90
N THR A 28 21.90 -20.52 -14.31
CA THR A 28 22.14 -20.43 -12.87
C THR A 28 23.39 -19.62 -12.58
N ILE A 29 23.26 -18.56 -11.78
CA ILE A 29 24.41 -17.86 -11.20
C ILE A 29 24.76 -18.58 -9.91
N ALA A 30 25.84 -19.36 -9.93
CA ALA A 30 26.20 -20.26 -8.84
C ALA A 30 26.49 -19.50 -7.53
N LYS A 31 26.41 -20.23 -6.41
CA LYS A 31 26.79 -19.69 -5.10
C LYS A 31 28.23 -19.13 -5.13
N GLY A 32 28.38 -17.90 -4.65
CA GLY A 32 29.66 -17.19 -4.63
C GLY A 32 30.13 -16.66 -5.99
N ALA A 33 29.38 -16.92 -7.07
CA ALA A 33 29.58 -16.24 -8.34
C ALA A 33 29.06 -14.80 -8.24
N LYS A 34 29.63 -13.89 -9.03
CA LYS A 34 29.23 -12.49 -9.10
C LYS A 34 29.28 -12.02 -10.54
N LEU A 35 28.16 -11.51 -11.04
CA LEU A 35 28.11 -10.71 -12.26
C LEU A 35 28.09 -9.24 -11.85
N THR A 36 29.00 -8.44 -12.39
CA THR A 36 29.14 -7.03 -12.01
C THR A 36 29.47 -6.17 -13.21
N THR A 37 29.14 -4.89 -13.20
CA THR A 37 29.64 -3.90 -14.18
C THR A 37 30.57 -2.89 -13.51
N ALA A 38 31.17 -1.99 -14.30
CA ALA A 38 31.75 -0.76 -13.75
C ALA A 38 30.62 0.20 -13.32
N THR A 39 30.92 1.14 -12.43
CA THR A 39 29.94 2.13 -11.95
C THR A 39 29.27 2.89 -13.10
N GLY A 40 27.96 3.05 -13.03
CA GLY A 40 27.14 3.71 -14.05
C GLY A 40 26.80 2.84 -15.26
N ASN A 41 27.33 1.61 -15.35
CA ASN A 41 27.11 0.76 -16.52
C ASN A 41 25.95 -0.20 -16.32
N ALA A 42 25.13 -0.31 -17.36
CA ALA A 42 24.08 -1.31 -17.51
C ALA A 42 24.54 -2.63 -18.15
N TYR A 43 23.80 -3.72 -17.90
CA TYR A 43 23.86 -4.97 -18.66
C TYR A 43 22.51 -5.70 -18.63
N SER A 44 22.31 -6.64 -19.56
CA SER A 44 21.06 -7.41 -19.62
C SER A 44 21.28 -8.92 -19.65
N ILE A 45 20.27 -9.68 -19.21
CA ILE A 45 20.23 -11.14 -19.16
C ILE A 45 19.00 -11.64 -19.91
N SER A 46 19.18 -12.60 -20.83
CA SER A 46 18.11 -13.34 -21.51
C SER A 46 18.29 -14.84 -21.29
N ALA A 47 17.30 -15.52 -20.70
CA ALA A 47 17.36 -16.95 -20.42
C ALA A 47 16.00 -17.65 -20.55
N GLY A 48 16.00 -18.98 -20.55
CA GLY A 48 14.78 -19.78 -20.37
C GLY A 48 14.18 -19.47 -19.02
N SER A 49 14.83 -19.95 -17.96
CA SER A 49 14.64 -19.53 -16.56
C SER A 49 15.97 -19.01 -15.99
N LEU A 50 15.93 -18.14 -14.97
CA LEU A 50 17.13 -17.63 -14.29
C LEU A 50 17.06 -17.89 -12.78
N THR A 51 18.03 -18.64 -12.26
CA THR A 51 18.22 -18.83 -10.82
C THR A 51 19.50 -18.15 -10.33
N VAL A 52 19.37 -17.22 -9.38
CA VAL A 52 20.47 -16.47 -8.77
C VAL A 52 20.75 -17.02 -7.37
N LEU A 53 21.86 -17.76 -7.25
CA LEU A 53 22.43 -18.20 -5.97
C LEU A 53 23.66 -17.35 -5.57
N GLY A 54 24.22 -16.59 -6.51
CA GLY A 54 25.33 -15.65 -6.34
C GLY A 54 24.86 -14.19 -6.30
N THR A 55 25.63 -13.28 -6.87
CA THR A 55 25.30 -11.84 -6.88
C THR A 55 25.16 -11.31 -8.29
N LEU A 56 24.10 -10.54 -8.54
CA LEU A 56 23.97 -9.62 -9.68
C LEU A 56 24.26 -8.20 -9.16
N GLN A 57 25.12 -7.42 -9.83
CA GLN A 57 25.50 -6.08 -9.36
C GLN A 57 25.68 -5.08 -10.51
N ALA A 58 25.11 -3.88 -10.35
CA ALA A 58 25.30 -2.74 -11.27
C ALA A 58 25.21 -1.40 -10.51
N VAL A 59 26.29 -1.01 -9.83
CA VAL A 59 26.35 0.23 -9.03
C VAL A 59 26.11 1.47 -9.87
N GLU A 60 25.11 2.29 -9.52
CA GLU A 60 24.65 3.45 -10.32
C GLU A 60 24.18 3.09 -11.73
N GLY A 61 24.03 1.80 -12.04
CA GLY A 61 23.71 1.27 -13.37
C GLY A 61 22.33 0.62 -13.39
N SER A 62 22.10 -0.21 -14.42
CA SER A 62 20.88 -0.99 -14.52
C SER A 62 21.13 -2.46 -14.83
N ILE A 63 20.18 -3.31 -14.42
CA ILE A 63 20.13 -4.71 -14.81
C ILE A 63 18.75 -5.01 -15.39
N ASP A 64 18.72 -5.42 -16.66
CA ASP A 64 17.50 -5.89 -17.30
C ASP A 64 17.52 -7.41 -17.37
N VAL A 65 16.45 -8.07 -16.91
CA VAL A 65 16.28 -9.53 -16.97
C VAL A 65 15.06 -9.86 -17.81
N THR A 66 15.23 -10.74 -18.79
CA THR A 66 14.12 -11.33 -19.54
C THR A 66 14.19 -12.85 -19.45
N THR A 67 13.11 -13.47 -18.99
CA THR A 67 12.99 -14.93 -18.91
C THR A 67 11.66 -15.39 -19.49
N THR A 68 11.66 -16.52 -20.21
CA THR A 68 10.42 -17.15 -20.69
C THR A 68 9.74 -18.03 -19.65
N GLY A 69 10.49 -18.46 -18.63
CA GLY A 69 10.07 -19.25 -17.50
C GLY A 69 10.27 -18.46 -16.20
N ASP A 70 10.78 -19.12 -15.17
CA ASP A 70 10.86 -18.52 -13.83
C ASP A 70 12.11 -17.63 -13.64
N PHE A 71 11.98 -16.60 -12.80
CA PHE A 71 13.08 -15.84 -12.24
C PHE A 71 13.13 -16.05 -10.72
N ALA A 72 14.28 -16.46 -10.19
CA ALA A 72 14.41 -16.75 -8.77
C ALA A 72 15.74 -16.25 -8.18
N VAL A 73 15.68 -15.45 -7.14
CA VAL A 73 16.81 -15.13 -6.25
C VAL A 73 16.63 -15.98 -5.00
N GLN A 74 17.55 -16.90 -4.71
CA GLN A 74 17.31 -17.91 -3.66
C GLN A 74 18.51 -18.10 -2.74
N VAL A 75 18.24 -18.10 -1.43
CA VAL A 75 19.22 -18.59 -0.46
C VAL A 75 19.30 -20.12 -0.51
N SER A 76 20.46 -20.65 -0.88
CA SER A 76 20.81 -22.06 -0.73
C SER A 76 22.04 -22.18 0.17
N SER A 77 21.89 -22.86 1.31
CA SER A 77 23.00 -23.29 2.18
C SER A 77 24.07 -22.20 2.45
N ASN A 78 23.72 -21.10 3.13
CA ASN A 78 24.60 -19.93 3.35
C ASN A 78 24.98 -19.17 2.07
N SER A 79 24.20 -19.23 0.98
CA SER A 79 24.46 -18.37 -0.17
C SER A 79 24.16 -16.90 0.16
N ALA A 80 24.97 -16.01 -0.39
CA ALA A 80 24.73 -14.57 -0.35
C ALA A 80 23.96 -14.14 -1.60
N ALA A 81 22.92 -14.90 -1.96
CA ALA A 81 22.12 -14.60 -3.14
C ALA A 81 21.60 -13.16 -3.04
N ALA A 82 21.97 -12.31 -4.00
CA ALA A 82 21.68 -10.89 -3.92
C ALA A 82 21.54 -10.26 -5.30
N VAL A 83 20.67 -9.27 -5.37
CA VAL A 83 20.64 -8.26 -6.43
C VAL A 83 21.07 -6.96 -5.76
N ASP A 84 22.23 -6.45 -6.15
CA ASP A 84 22.94 -5.35 -5.51
C ASP A 84 23.17 -4.24 -6.54
N ILE A 85 22.14 -3.45 -6.79
CA ILE A 85 22.20 -2.30 -7.69
C ILE A 85 22.86 -1.14 -6.94
N LYS A 86 22.25 -0.66 -5.86
CA LYS A 86 22.68 0.53 -5.08
C LYS A 86 22.84 1.83 -5.89
N GLN A 87 22.98 2.92 -5.16
CA GLN A 87 23.22 4.28 -5.64
C GLN A 87 22.18 4.73 -6.67
N GLY A 88 20.91 4.45 -6.42
CA GLY A 88 19.83 4.92 -7.27
C GLY A 88 19.73 4.26 -8.65
N GLY A 89 20.43 3.14 -8.89
CA GLY A 89 20.32 2.41 -10.16
C GLY A 89 18.99 1.66 -10.32
N SER A 90 18.77 1.00 -11.46
CA SER A 90 17.53 0.26 -11.73
C SER A 90 17.70 -1.26 -11.83
N PHE A 91 16.65 -1.99 -11.49
CA PHE A 91 16.48 -3.39 -11.86
C PHE A 91 15.11 -3.57 -12.50
N ASP A 92 15.09 -4.15 -13.69
CA ASP A 92 13.88 -4.40 -14.46
C ASP A 92 13.83 -5.88 -14.86
N ALA A 93 12.74 -6.59 -14.55
CA ALA A 93 12.55 -7.98 -14.95
C ALA A 93 11.21 -8.25 -15.63
N THR A 94 11.26 -8.90 -16.79
CA THR A 94 10.11 -9.49 -17.48
C THR A 94 10.20 -11.02 -17.39
N VAL A 95 9.20 -11.66 -16.80
CA VAL A 95 9.23 -13.07 -16.37
C VAL A 95 8.01 -13.81 -16.90
N GLY A 96 8.19 -14.72 -17.86
CA GLY A 96 7.09 -15.51 -18.42
C GLY A 96 6.50 -16.56 -17.47
N GLY A 97 7.16 -16.80 -16.33
CA GLY A 97 6.72 -17.70 -15.26
C GLY A 97 6.55 -16.97 -13.92
N ASN A 98 7.00 -17.59 -12.84
CA ASN A 98 6.95 -17.03 -11.50
C ASN A 98 8.22 -16.24 -11.17
N ALA A 99 8.07 -15.18 -10.37
CA ALA A 99 9.20 -14.47 -9.76
C ALA A 99 9.30 -14.80 -8.27
N THR A 100 10.47 -15.25 -7.80
CA THR A 100 10.72 -15.51 -6.37
C THR A 100 11.92 -14.72 -5.86
N LEU A 101 11.69 -13.83 -4.91
CA LEU A 101 12.72 -13.08 -4.20
C LEU A 101 12.89 -13.63 -2.78
N ALA A 102 13.79 -14.61 -2.63
CA ALA A 102 14.11 -15.29 -1.38
C ALA A 102 15.63 -15.36 -1.11
N GLY A 103 16.37 -14.41 -1.68
CA GLY A 103 17.76 -14.07 -1.39
C GLY A 103 17.96 -13.31 -0.09
N LYS A 104 19.19 -12.83 0.12
CA LYS A 104 19.58 -12.08 1.31
C LYS A 104 19.23 -10.59 1.18
N VAL A 105 19.45 -10.02 0.00
CA VAL A 105 19.35 -8.58 -0.27
C VAL A 105 18.84 -8.37 -1.70
N PHE A 106 17.90 -7.44 -1.87
CA PHE A 106 17.52 -6.87 -3.16
C PHE A 106 17.53 -5.35 -2.98
N ASP A 107 18.57 -4.69 -3.49
CA ASP A 107 18.95 -3.34 -3.04
C ASP A 107 19.28 -2.44 -4.22
N ALA A 108 18.45 -1.42 -4.41
CA ALA A 108 18.61 -0.28 -5.30
C ALA A 108 18.71 1.04 -4.52
N SER A 109 19.01 0.98 -3.22
CA SER A 109 19.04 2.17 -2.36
C SER A 109 20.16 3.15 -2.71
N GLY A 110 19.90 4.45 -2.55
CA GLY A 110 20.88 5.51 -2.68
C GLY A 110 21.81 5.62 -1.46
N THR A 111 22.96 6.31 -1.61
CA THR A 111 23.80 6.73 -0.49
C THR A 111 24.47 8.07 -0.79
N GLY A 112 24.78 8.87 0.25
CA GLY A 112 25.54 10.11 0.09
C GLY A 112 24.82 11.27 -0.62
N GLY A 113 23.51 11.39 -0.42
CA GLY A 113 22.62 12.37 -1.07
C GLY A 113 22.07 11.90 -2.42
N VAL A 114 22.10 10.58 -2.68
CA VAL A 114 21.56 9.98 -3.90
C VAL A 114 20.19 9.41 -3.60
N ASP A 115 19.26 9.63 -4.52
CA ASP A 115 17.89 9.12 -4.45
C ASP A 115 17.84 7.58 -4.52
N GLY A 116 16.70 7.03 -4.13
CA GLY A 116 16.42 5.62 -4.30
C GLY A 116 16.28 5.25 -5.77
N GLY A 117 16.65 4.01 -6.10
CA GLY A 117 16.54 3.48 -7.45
C GLY A 117 15.16 2.90 -7.77
N SER A 118 15.01 2.29 -8.94
CA SER A 118 13.77 1.61 -9.33
C SER A 118 13.94 0.10 -9.35
N ILE A 119 12.91 -0.62 -8.89
CA ILE A 119 12.84 -2.08 -8.95
C ILE A 119 11.50 -2.44 -9.56
N ALA A 120 11.49 -2.92 -10.81
CA ALA A 120 10.29 -3.36 -11.50
C ALA A 120 10.36 -4.87 -11.82
N ILE A 121 9.29 -5.60 -11.50
CA ILE A 121 9.12 -7.01 -11.85
C ILE A 121 7.73 -7.21 -12.44
N ASP A 122 7.71 -7.57 -13.72
CA ASP A 122 6.51 -7.97 -14.46
C ASP A 122 6.57 -9.47 -14.71
N ALA A 123 5.68 -10.23 -14.08
CA ALA A 123 5.64 -11.68 -14.15
C ALA A 123 4.26 -12.18 -14.61
N ASP A 124 4.23 -13.01 -15.67
CA ASP A 124 2.98 -13.66 -16.12
C ASP A 124 2.38 -14.56 -15.02
N GLY A 125 3.23 -15.13 -14.16
CA GLY A 125 2.88 -15.99 -13.04
C GLY A 125 2.78 -15.25 -11.70
N SER A 126 3.05 -15.97 -10.61
CA SER A 126 3.02 -15.40 -9.26
C SER A 126 4.32 -14.71 -8.88
N ILE A 127 4.25 -13.67 -8.05
CA ILE A 127 5.40 -13.04 -7.41
C ILE A 127 5.40 -13.39 -5.92
N THR A 128 6.52 -13.93 -5.42
CA THR A 128 6.75 -14.17 -3.99
C THR A 128 7.95 -13.39 -3.49
N VAL A 129 7.75 -12.52 -2.50
CA VAL A 129 8.81 -11.72 -1.85
C VAL A 129 8.95 -12.12 -0.39
N SER A 130 10.07 -12.76 -0.06
CA SER A 130 10.37 -13.27 1.29
C SER A 130 11.52 -12.52 1.98
N GLN A 131 12.14 -11.59 1.28
CA GLN A 131 13.31 -10.83 1.72
C GLN A 131 13.02 -9.33 1.70
N THR A 132 13.94 -8.53 2.25
CA THR A 132 13.88 -7.08 2.07
C THR A 132 14.16 -6.70 0.61
N VAL A 133 13.29 -5.84 0.05
CA VAL A 133 13.46 -5.13 -1.21
C VAL A 133 13.57 -3.64 -0.88
N ASP A 134 14.66 -3.03 -1.30
CA ASP A 134 15.10 -1.72 -0.81
C ASP A 134 15.39 -0.76 -1.98
N ALA A 135 14.55 0.25 -2.12
CA ALA A 135 14.68 1.37 -3.03
C ALA A 135 14.73 2.69 -2.26
N SER A 136 15.24 2.71 -1.02
CA SER A 136 15.33 3.94 -0.22
C SER A 136 16.32 4.96 -0.80
N GLY A 137 16.05 6.25 -0.66
CA GLY A 137 17.07 7.28 -0.78
C GLY A 137 18.14 7.14 0.30
N GLY A 138 19.29 7.78 0.10
CA GLY A 138 20.32 7.78 1.13
C GLY A 138 21.05 9.09 1.23
N GLY A 139 20.75 9.88 2.26
CA GLY A 139 21.51 11.07 2.64
C GLY A 139 20.59 12.19 3.08
N GLU A 140 21.06 13.42 2.91
CA GLU A 140 20.21 14.61 3.04
C GLU A 140 19.59 14.89 1.65
N TRP A 141 18.33 15.30 1.62
CA TRP A 141 17.55 15.66 0.44
C TRP A 141 17.32 14.53 -0.58
N ALA A 142 17.58 13.27 -0.19
CA ALA A 142 17.43 12.15 -1.10
C ALA A 142 16.02 11.54 -1.01
N TYR A 143 15.36 11.50 -2.16
CA TYR A 143 14.01 10.95 -2.33
C TYR A 143 14.01 9.42 -2.29
N GLY A 144 12.90 8.84 -1.87
CA GLY A 144 12.65 7.40 -2.07
C GLY A 144 12.54 7.05 -3.56
N GLY A 145 12.85 5.81 -3.90
CA GLY A 145 12.73 5.27 -5.25
C GLY A 145 11.37 4.61 -5.51
N SER A 146 11.31 3.65 -6.44
CA SER A 146 10.08 2.91 -6.75
C SER A 146 10.25 1.40 -6.67
N ILE A 147 9.19 0.72 -6.22
CA ILE A 147 9.08 -0.75 -6.28
C ILE A 147 7.75 -1.09 -6.96
N ASP A 148 7.82 -1.66 -8.17
CA ASP A 148 6.68 -2.02 -8.99
C ASP A 148 6.61 -3.54 -9.18
N LEU A 149 5.58 -4.18 -8.65
CA LEU A 149 5.37 -5.63 -8.77
C LEU A 149 4.06 -5.89 -9.51
N THR A 150 4.14 -6.50 -10.69
CA THR A 150 2.99 -6.88 -11.52
C THR A 150 2.96 -8.38 -11.74
N GLY A 151 1.85 -9.06 -11.43
CA GLY A 151 1.68 -10.45 -11.86
C GLY A 151 0.31 -11.09 -11.65
N ALA A 152 0.21 -12.41 -11.76
CA ALA A 152 -1.06 -13.12 -11.57
C ALA A 152 -1.52 -13.13 -10.10
N SER A 153 -0.59 -13.18 -9.16
CA SER A 153 -0.84 -13.08 -7.71
C SER A 153 0.43 -12.63 -7.01
N ILE A 154 0.32 -11.86 -5.94
CA ILE A 154 1.48 -11.36 -5.18
C ILE A 154 1.41 -11.87 -3.75
N THR A 155 2.52 -12.40 -3.23
CA THR A 155 2.67 -12.74 -1.81
C THR A 155 3.93 -12.09 -1.26
N THR A 156 3.78 -11.25 -0.24
CA THR A 156 4.90 -10.61 0.45
C THR A 156 4.92 -11.03 1.92
N THR A 157 6.11 -11.41 2.39
CA THR A 157 6.42 -11.61 3.81
C THR A 157 7.68 -10.85 4.22
N GLY A 158 8.51 -10.46 3.24
CA GLY A 158 9.63 -9.53 3.44
C GLY A 158 9.20 -8.06 3.40
N LEU A 159 10.08 -7.19 3.91
CA LEU A 159 9.88 -5.73 3.92
C LEU A 159 10.06 -5.14 2.51
N LEU A 160 9.10 -4.36 2.04
CA LEU A 160 9.27 -3.47 0.89
C LEU A 160 9.55 -2.06 1.41
N LYS A 161 10.63 -1.42 0.98
CA LYS A 161 10.91 -0.05 1.40
C LYS A 161 11.40 0.85 0.28
N ALA A 162 10.82 2.04 0.19
CA ALA A 162 11.24 3.13 -0.69
C ALA A 162 11.22 4.44 0.12
N ILE A 163 12.00 4.47 1.20
CA ILE A 163 12.00 5.58 2.18
C ILE A 163 12.74 6.80 1.63
N GLY A 164 12.14 7.98 1.82
CA GLY A 164 12.79 9.28 1.67
C GLY A 164 13.62 9.64 2.91
N THR A 165 14.78 10.26 2.73
CA THR A 165 15.70 10.61 3.82
C THR A 165 15.79 12.12 3.99
N GLN A 166 16.04 12.60 5.23
CA GLN A 166 16.13 14.01 5.65
C GLN A 166 15.79 15.04 4.56
N ASP A 167 14.55 15.50 4.53
CA ASP A 167 13.98 16.49 3.61
C ASP A 167 13.71 16.01 2.17
N GLY A 168 13.99 14.74 1.85
CA GLY A 168 13.56 14.06 0.64
C GLY A 168 12.26 13.30 0.84
N ASP A 169 11.36 13.38 -0.13
CA ASP A 169 10.03 12.76 -0.07
C ASP A 169 10.11 11.23 -0.12
N GLY A 170 9.06 10.59 0.39
CA GLY A 170 8.88 9.15 0.32
C GLY A 170 8.75 8.68 -1.14
N GLY A 171 9.09 7.42 -1.37
CA GLY A 171 9.00 6.79 -2.68
C GLY A 171 7.66 6.11 -2.93
N GLU A 172 7.64 5.16 -3.85
CA GLU A 172 6.42 4.49 -4.28
C GLU A 172 6.54 2.97 -4.19
N VAL A 173 5.45 2.31 -3.79
CA VAL A 173 5.29 0.86 -3.87
C VAL A 173 3.96 0.54 -4.55
N ASN A 174 4.02 -0.04 -5.75
CA ASN A 174 2.85 -0.42 -6.53
C ASN A 174 2.76 -1.94 -6.66
N LEU A 175 1.64 -2.51 -6.20
CA LEU A 175 1.34 -3.94 -6.29
C LEU A 175 0.12 -4.15 -7.19
N THR A 176 0.34 -4.70 -8.38
CA THR A 176 -0.73 -4.98 -9.35
C THR A 176 -0.88 -6.49 -9.57
N ALA A 177 -2.06 -7.05 -9.28
CA ALA A 177 -2.32 -8.45 -9.54
C ALA A 177 -3.71 -8.74 -10.10
N THR A 178 -3.83 -9.60 -11.10
CA THR A 178 -5.16 -10.03 -11.56
C THR A 178 -5.89 -10.92 -10.55
N GLY A 179 -5.14 -11.67 -9.74
CA GLY A 179 -5.61 -12.52 -8.65
C GLY A 179 -5.31 -11.93 -7.27
N ALA A 180 -5.09 -12.78 -6.28
CA ALA A 180 -4.95 -12.36 -4.88
C ALA A 180 -3.60 -11.68 -4.58
N CYS A 181 -3.63 -10.68 -3.69
CA CYS A 181 -2.49 -10.14 -2.97
C CYS A 181 -2.53 -10.57 -1.49
N ASN A 182 -1.52 -11.32 -1.05
CA ASN A 182 -1.29 -11.66 0.35
C ASN A 182 -0.10 -10.83 0.87
N VAL A 183 -0.38 -9.66 1.44
CA VAL A 183 0.63 -8.68 1.85
C VAL A 183 0.84 -8.79 3.36
N ASN A 184 1.79 -9.63 3.79
CA ASN A 184 2.08 -9.87 5.21
C ASN A 184 3.48 -9.39 5.61
N GLY A 185 4.27 -8.92 4.64
CA GLY A 185 5.46 -8.13 4.89
C GLY A 185 5.11 -6.65 5.02
N ALA A 186 5.82 -5.92 5.88
CA ALA A 186 5.61 -4.48 6.01
C ALA A 186 5.96 -3.73 4.71
N ILE A 187 5.31 -2.59 4.51
CA ILE A 187 5.60 -1.66 3.42
C ILE A 187 5.95 -0.31 4.06
N ASN A 188 7.09 0.26 3.71
CA ASN A 188 7.51 1.56 4.24
C ASN A 188 8.01 2.47 3.12
N VAL A 189 7.21 3.49 2.81
CA VAL A 189 7.53 4.58 1.88
C VAL A 189 7.46 5.92 2.62
N SER A 190 7.71 5.93 3.92
CA SER A 190 7.73 7.16 4.71
C SER A 190 8.89 8.06 4.27
N SER A 191 8.86 9.30 4.73
CA SER A 191 10.01 10.19 4.70
C SER A 191 10.42 10.64 6.08
N SER A 192 11.54 11.36 6.13
CA SER A 192 11.99 12.07 7.32
C SER A 192 12.51 13.42 6.87
N GLY A 193 12.35 14.46 7.68
CA GLY A 193 12.69 15.83 7.28
C GLY A 193 11.70 16.81 7.87
N GLU A 194 12.01 18.10 7.78
CA GLU A 194 11.07 19.16 8.09
C GLU A 194 10.02 19.22 6.98
N TRP A 195 10.43 19.31 5.71
CA TRP A 195 9.52 19.60 4.59
C TRP A 195 9.15 18.39 3.74
N ALA A 196 9.62 17.19 4.11
CA ALA A 196 9.47 15.99 3.30
C ALA A 196 8.02 15.48 3.29
N TRP A 197 7.53 15.07 2.12
CA TRP A 197 6.22 14.45 1.99
C TRP A 197 6.31 12.93 2.15
N GLY A 198 5.25 12.31 2.61
CA GLY A 198 5.13 10.85 2.59
C GLY A 198 5.08 10.30 1.17
N GLY A 199 5.40 9.01 1.01
CA GLY A 199 5.32 8.31 -0.27
C GLY A 199 3.93 7.71 -0.54
N ALA A 200 3.82 6.90 -1.60
CA ALA A 200 2.56 6.27 -1.99
C ALA A 200 2.63 4.74 -1.96
N ILE A 201 1.56 4.11 -1.46
CA ILE A 201 1.33 2.66 -1.53
C ILE A 201 0.07 2.44 -2.34
N THR A 202 0.20 1.78 -3.50
CA THR A 202 -0.94 1.39 -4.33
C THR A 202 -1.04 -0.13 -4.39
N VAL A 203 -2.22 -0.67 -4.09
CA VAL A 203 -2.53 -2.10 -4.23
C VAL A 203 -3.78 -2.27 -5.08
N ASP A 204 -3.60 -2.73 -6.32
CA ASP A 204 -4.69 -3.11 -7.23
C ASP A 204 -4.69 -4.62 -7.41
N CYS A 205 -5.72 -5.31 -6.89
CA CYS A 205 -5.75 -6.77 -6.99
C CYS A 205 -7.13 -7.43 -7.15
N GLY A 206 -7.13 -8.72 -7.50
CA GLY A 206 -8.32 -9.56 -7.44
C GLY A 206 -8.93 -9.62 -6.03
N SER A 207 -8.10 -9.73 -4.99
CA SER A 207 -8.51 -9.68 -3.58
C SER A 207 -7.32 -9.41 -2.69
N LEU A 208 -7.49 -8.69 -1.58
CA LEU A 208 -6.42 -8.40 -0.62
C LEU A 208 -6.62 -9.14 0.71
N SER A 209 -5.55 -9.75 1.23
CA SER A 209 -5.41 -10.14 2.64
C SER A 209 -4.11 -9.57 3.20
N THR A 210 -4.18 -8.84 4.31
CA THR A 210 -3.00 -8.28 4.98
C THR A 210 -3.05 -8.36 6.50
N SER A 211 -1.90 -8.63 7.10
CA SER A 211 -1.65 -8.54 8.53
C SER A 211 -0.48 -7.62 8.88
N SER A 212 -0.01 -6.82 7.92
CA SER A 212 1.24 -6.08 7.99
C SER A 212 1.06 -4.61 8.38
N ALA A 213 2.17 -3.98 8.75
CA ALA A 213 2.25 -2.54 8.93
C ALA A 213 2.61 -1.83 7.63
N TRP A 214 1.88 -0.78 7.27
CA TRP A 214 2.13 0.08 6.12
C TRP A 214 2.37 1.50 6.61
N ASP A 215 3.43 2.15 6.12
CA ASP A 215 3.85 3.49 6.56
C ASP A 215 4.16 4.40 5.37
N THR A 216 3.40 5.47 5.25
CA THR A 216 3.51 6.55 4.26
C THR A 216 3.63 7.91 4.96
N SER A 217 4.11 7.95 6.21
CA SER A 217 4.21 9.21 6.96
C SER A 217 5.19 10.19 6.33
N GLY A 218 4.86 11.48 6.40
CA GLY A 218 5.71 12.60 6.01
C GLY A 218 6.61 13.11 7.13
N GLY A 219 7.30 14.20 6.83
CA GLY A 219 8.15 14.95 7.74
C GLY A 219 7.40 15.75 8.82
N THR A 220 8.15 16.56 9.56
CA THR A 220 7.61 17.34 10.68
C THR A 220 6.86 18.59 10.28
N GLU A 221 6.88 19.03 9.03
CA GLU A 221 6.09 20.14 8.46
C GLU A 221 5.61 19.78 7.03
N GLY A 222 5.92 18.56 6.56
CA GLY A 222 5.48 18.04 5.27
C GLY A 222 4.15 17.29 5.37
N VAL A 223 3.62 16.90 4.22
CA VAL A 223 2.31 16.25 4.10
C VAL A 223 2.47 14.73 4.25
N GLY A 224 1.46 14.06 4.81
CA GLY A 224 1.39 12.59 4.76
C GLY A 224 1.30 12.07 3.33
N GLY A 225 1.57 10.79 3.12
CA GLY A 225 1.50 10.16 1.81
C GLY A 225 0.12 9.57 1.47
N ASP A 226 0.09 8.55 0.62
CA ASP A 226 -1.17 7.93 0.17
C ASP A 226 -1.15 6.42 0.35
N ILE A 227 -2.28 5.86 0.78
CA ILE A 227 -2.54 4.42 0.76
C ILE A 227 -3.81 4.16 -0.02
N ASP A 228 -3.68 3.62 -1.23
CA ASP A 228 -4.80 3.28 -2.10
C ASP A 228 -4.90 1.78 -2.33
N VAL A 229 -5.98 1.19 -1.85
CA VAL A 229 -6.33 -0.22 -2.05
C VAL A 229 -7.57 -0.31 -2.92
N THR A 230 -7.42 -0.92 -4.09
CA THR A 230 -8.52 -1.28 -4.97
C THR A 230 -8.54 -2.79 -5.18
N THR A 231 -9.69 -3.41 -4.98
CA THR A 231 -9.86 -4.84 -5.25
C THR A 231 -11.12 -5.12 -6.04
N SER A 232 -11.07 -6.08 -6.97
CA SER A 232 -12.28 -6.54 -7.69
C SER A 232 -13.12 -7.56 -6.90
N GLY A 233 -12.54 -8.14 -5.85
CA GLY A 233 -13.17 -9.03 -4.88
C GLY A 233 -13.11 -8.45 -3.48
N ALA A 234 -12.81 -9.28 -2.48
CA ALA A 234 -12.76 -8.85 -1.08
C ALA A 234 -11.42 -8.18 -0.72
N ALA A 235 -11.47 -7.26 0.25
CA ALA A 235 -10.29 -6.67 0.90
C ALA A 235 -10.36 -6.90 2.42
N THR A 236 -9.35 -7.56 2.99
CA THR A 236 -9.33 -7.90 4.42
C THR A 236 -8.01 -7.48 5.06
N SER A 237 -8.09 -6.62 6.07
CA SER A 237 -7.02 -6.40 7.04
C SER A 237 -7.34 -7.12 8.36
N THR A 238 -6.33 -7.68 9.00
CA THR A 238 -6.49 -8.40 10.29
C THR A 238 -6.21 -7.47 11.48
N SER A 239 -6.53 -7.89 12.70
CA SER A 239 -6.29 -7.08 13.91
C SER A 239 -4.83 -6.79 14.25
N SER A 240 -3.87 -7.35 13.52
CA SER A 240 -2.46 -7.00 13.67
C SER A 240 -1.96 -6.02 12.60
N SER A 241 -2.78 -5.65 11.61
CA SER A 241 -2.39 -4.63 10.64
C SER A 241 -2.40 -3.24 11.26
N SER A 242 -1.54 -2.36 10.77
CA SER A 242 -1.49 -0.94 11.14
C SER A 242 -1.12 -0.14 9.91
N TRP A 243 -1.98 0.75 9.47
CA TRP A 243 -1.71 1.63 8.34
C TRP A 243 -1.53 3.04 8.87
N THR A 244 -0.33 3.57 8.74
CA THR A 244 0.06 4.84 9.34
C THR A 244 0.51 5.78 8.26
N CYS A 245 -0.01 6.99 8.31
CA CYS A 245 0.20 7.96 7.27
C CYS A 245 -0.02 9.33 7.88
N THR A 246 1.01 9.79 8.60
CA THR A 246 0.92 10.97 9.45
C THR A 246 1.82 12.10 8.98
N ALA A 247 1.47 13.32 9.38
CA ALA A 247 2.28 14.52 9.19
C ALA A 247 2.53 15.24 10.51
N GLY A 248 3.69 15.88 10.64
CA GLY A 248 4.03 16.70 11.79
C GLY A 248 3.84 18.21 11.58
N GLY A 249 3.99 18.97 12.67
CA GLY A 249 4.31 20.41 12.77
C GLY A 249 3.66 21.40 11.80
N GLY A 250 2.48 21.08 11.26
CA GLY A 250 1.72 21.97 10.39
C GLY A 250 1.38 21.39 9.03
N GLY A 251 1.89 20.20 8.70
CA GLY A 251 1.54 19.50 7.48
C GLY A 251 0.13 18.92 7.52
N ASP A 252 -0.43 18.68 6.33
CA ASP A 252 -1.72 18.02 6.19
C ASP A 252 -1.58 16.51 6.41
N GLY A 253 -2.60 15.91 7.00
CA GLY A 253 -2.78 14.48 7.08
C GLY A 253 -3.01 13.93 5.68
N CYS A 254 -3.24 12.63 5.63
CA CYS A 254 -3.04 11.89 4.39
C CYS A 254 -4.31 11.24 3.88
N TRP A 255 -4.26 10.60 2.70
CA TRP A 255 -5.40 9.84 2.18
C TRP A 255 -5.20 8.33 2.33
N VAL A 256 -6.21 7.67 2.89
CA VAL A 256 -6.32 6.21 2.91
C VAL A 256 -7.62 5.81 2.24
N THR A 257 -7.53 5.16 1.08
CA THR A 257 -8.68 4.67 0.33
C THR A 257 -8.70 3.15 0.29
N VAL A 258 -9.83 2.54 0.62
CA VAL A 258 -10.08 1.10 0.43
C VAL A 258 -11.37 0.90 -0.34
N SER A 259 -11.27 0.34 -1.54
CA SER A 259 -12.42 0.02 -2.39
C SER A 259 -12.44 -1.46 -2.73
N GLY A 260 -13.50 -2.15 -2.32
CA GLY A 260 -13.74 -3.56 -2.62
C GLY A 260 -14.84 -3.80 -3.66
N GLY A 261 -14.65 -4.81 -4.50
CA GLY A 261 -15.70 -5.38 -5.32
C GLY A 261 -16.68 -6.23 -4.49
N GLY A 262 -16.15 -6.97 -3.53
CA GLY A 262 -16.87 -7.76 -2.52
C GLY A 262 -16.68 -7.18 -1.12
N ASP A 263 -16.70 -8.04 -0.11
CA ASP A 263 -16.64 -7.60 1.30
C ASP A 263 -15.33 -6.88 1.64
N VAL A 264 -15.43 -5.79 2.39
CA VAL A 264 -14.28 -5.07 2.94
C VAL A 264 -14.30 -5.18 4.45
N THR A 265 -13.25 -5.76 5.02
CA THR A 265 -13.09 -5.92 6.46
C THR A 265 -11.82 -5.21 6.91
N ILE A 266 -11.96 -4.23 7.80
CA ILE A 266 -10.85 -3.57 8.48
C ILE A 266 -10.76 -4.12 9.89
N GLY A 267 -9.76 -4.95 10.15
CA GLY A 267 -9.54 -5.57 11.46
C GLY A 267 -8.53 -4.83 12.33
N GLY A 268 -7.57 -4.12 11.70
CA GLY A 268 -6.50 -3.36 12.37
C GLY A 268 -6.73 -1.85 12.37
N ASP A 269 -5.68 -1.11 12.73
CA ASP A 269 -5.75 0.35 12.88
C ASP A 269 -5.39 1.08 11.59
N ILE A 270 -6.03 2.23 11.35
CA ILE A 270 -5.72 3.17 10.27
C ILE A 270 -5.57 4.56 10.90
N ASN A 271 -4.39 5.17 10.73
CA ASN A 271 -4.08 6.48 11.26
C ASN A 271 -3.64 7.42 10.13
N ALA A 272 -4.53 8.33 9.76
CA ALA A 272 -4.33 9.43 8.82
C ALA A 272 -4.27 10.80 9.53
N SER A 273 -3.83 10.84 10.80
CA SER A 273 -3.76 12.07 11.59
C SER A 273 -2.61 13.00 11.18
N ALA A 274 -2.73 14.27 11.54
CA ALA A 274 -1.63 15.22 11.46
C ALA A 274 -1.42 15.94 12.79
N THR A 275 -0.28 16.61 12.98
CA THR A 275 -0.03 17.41 14.20
C THR A 275 0.58 18.76 13.86
N GLY A 276 0.45 19.74 14.76
CA GLY A 276 1.01 21.08 14.60
C GLY A 276 -0.05 22.18 14.46
N THR A 277 0.39 23.44 14.54
CA THR A 277 -0.53 24.59 14.59
C THR A 277 -1.20 24.92 13.26
N ASP A 278 -0.63 24.43 12.15
CA ASP A 278 -1.11 24.69 10.79
C ASP A 278 -1.64 23.44 10.07
N ALA A 279 -1.75 22.33 10.81
CA ALA A 279 -2.10 21.03 10.26
C ALA A 279 -3.60 20.88 9.96
N SER A 280 -3.92 20.12 8.93
CA SER A 280 -5.26 19.59 8.65
C SER A 280 -5.27 18.07 8.84
N GLY A 281 -6.37 17.49 9.30
CA GLY A 281 -6.48 16.03 9.44
C GLY A 281 -6.59 15.37 8.06
N GLY A 282 -6.25 14.09 7.97
CA GLY A 282 -6.35 13.33 6.72
C GLY A 282 -7.78 12.89 6.38
N ALA A 283 -7.88 11.99 5.43
CA ALA A 283 -9.15 11.36 5.06
C ALA A 283 -9.01 9.85 4.95
N ILE A 284 -10.00 9.13 5.50
CA ILE A 284 -10.10 7.67 5.37
C ILE A 284 -11.41 7.38 4.64
N THR A 285 -11.33 6.74 3.46
CA THR A 285 -12.49 6.31 2.68
C THR A 285 -12.50 4.80 2.54
N ILE A 286 -13.57 4.12 2.98
CA ILE A 286 -13.70 2.66 2.91
C ILE A 286 -15.05 2.32 2.28
N GLY A 287 -15.07 1.66 1.13
CA GLY A 287 -16.31 1.34 0.42
C GLY A 287 -16.33 -0.03 -0.24
N SER A 288 -17.54 -0.53 -0.51
CA SER A 288 -17.74 -1.76 -1.27
C SER A 288 -18.80 -1.58 -2.35
N SER A 289 -18.49 -1.97 -3.58
CA SER A 289 -19.43 -1.85 -4.69
C SER A 289 -20.56 -2.88 -4.65
N ALA A 290 -20.31 -4.10 -4.16
CA ALA A 290 -21.32 -5.18 -4.10
C ALA A 290 -21.38 -5.96 -2.79
N GLY A 291 -20.43 -5.76 -1.86
CA GLY A 291 -20.35 -6.47 -0.60
C GLY A 291 -20.63 -5.62 0.63
N ASP A 292 -20.29 -6.17 1.77
CA ASP A 292 -20.44 -5.54 3.08
C ASP A 292 -19.16 -4.80 3.49
N VAL A 293 -19.30 -3.84 4.40
CA VAL A 293 -18.15 -3.19 5.07
C VAL A 293 -18.22 -3.46 6.56
N THR A 294 -17.15 -4.03 7.12
CA THR A 294 -17.01 -4.32 8.55
C THR A 294 -15.77 -3.62 9.13
N VAL A 295 -15.94 -2.84 10.20
CA VAL A 295 -14.85 -2.30 11.01
C VAL A 295 -14.81 -3.04 12.34
N GLY A 296 -13.73 -3.77 12.59
CA GLY A 296 -13.61 -4.70 13.72
C GLY A 296 -13.54 -4.03 15.09
N ALA A 297 -13.93 -4.76 16.13
CA ALA A 297 -14.04 -4.26 17.51
C ALA A 297 -12.73 -3.71 18.12
N THR A 298 -11.58 -4.08 17.57
CA THR A 298 -10.26 -3.59 18.01
C THR A 298 -9.72 -2.48 17.13
N SER A 299 -10.36 -2.16 16.01
CA SER A 299 -9.89 -1.17 15.06
C SER A 299 -10.12 0.24 15.56
N LEU A 300 -9.09 1.07 15.43
CA LEU A 300 -9.16 2.53 15.48
C LEU A 300 -8.89 3.11 14.08
N LEU A 301 -9.86 3.83 13.55
CA LEU A 301 -9.73 4.63 12.33
C LEU A 301 -9.67 6.09 12.79
N GLN A 302 -8.50 6.72 12.62
CA GLN A 302 -8.21 8.05 13.15
C GLN A 302 -7.80 8.99 12.03
N ALA A 303 -8.52 10.10 11.88
CA ALA A 303 -8.24 11.15 10.91
C ALA A 303 -8.41 12.54 11.58
N ASP A 304 -7.87 12.71 12.77
CA ASP A 304 -7.89 13.98 13.49
C ASP A 304 -6.64 14.83 13.21
N VAL A 305 -6.66 16.07 13.70
CA VAL A 305 -5.40 16.77 13.97
C VAL A 305 -5.07 16.63 15.44
N GLY A 306 -3.81 16.49 15.81
CA GLY A 306 -3.37 16.64 17.19
C GLY A 306 -3.61 18.06 17.72
N SER A 307 -2.96 18.41 18.82
CA SER A 307 -3.15 19.73 19.42
C SER A 307 -2.70 20.87 18.48
N GLY A 308 -3.63 21.76 18.14
CA GLY A 308 -3.32 23.05 17.53
C GLY A 308 -3.69 23.21 16.05
N GLY A 309 -4.11 22.15 15.35
CA GLY A 309 -4.40 22.21 13.92
C GLY A 309 -5.62 23.06 13.54
N TRP A 310 -5.81 23.30 12.24
CA TRP A 310 -6.86 24.17 11.69
C TRP A 310 -8.19 23.45 11.54
N THR A 311 -8.15 22.24 10.99
CA THR A 311 -9.34 21.43 10.71
C THR A 311 -9.05 19.97 10.97
N ASN A 312 -9.95 19.28 11.66
CA ASN A 312 -9.93 17.83 11.72
C ASN A 312 -10.28 17.23 10.33
N GLY A 313 -9.99 15.95 10.15
CA GLY A 313 -10.18 15.23 8.91
C GLY A 313 -11.53 14.54 8.77
N THR A 314 -11.64 13.64 7.79
CA THR A 314 -12.88 12.94 7.46
C THR A 314 -12.72 11.43 7.47
N ILE A 315 -13.78 10.72 7.87
CA ILE A 315 -13.88 9.27 7.72
C ILE A 315 -15.20 8.98 7.00
N ASP A 316 -15.11 8.42 5.80
CA ASP A 316 -16.24 8.05 4.95
C ASP A 316 -16.31 6.53 4.81
N ILE A 317 -17.38 5.93 5.36
CA ILE A 317 -17.66 4.49 5.25
C ILE A 317 -18.83 4.27 4.30
N GLY A 318 -18.63 3.43 3.29
CA GLY A 318 -19.59 3.11 2.25
C GLY A 318 -19.50 4.01 1.00
N PRO A 319 -20.47 3.91 0.09
CA PRO A 319 -21.64 3.04 0.16
C PRO A 319 -21.26 1.55 0.17
N ALA A 320 -22.03 0.74 0.90
CA ALA A 320 -21.92 -0.72 0.94
C ALA A 320 -23.30 -1.37 1.12
N CYS A 321 -23.38 -2.69 1.00
CA CYS A 321 -24.64 -3.39 1.19
C CYS A 321 -25.12 -3.37 2.63
N ASN A 322 -24.33 -3.97 3.51
CA ASN A 322 -24.45 -3.81 4.93
C ASN A 322 -23.20 -3.10 5.45
N VAL A 323 -23.37 -2.27 6.48
CA VAL A 323 -22.25 -1.67 7.19
C VAL A 323 -22.33 -2.07 8.66
N GLU A 324 -21.27 -2.68 9.17
CA GLU A 324 -21.11 -3.06 10.57
C GLU A 324 -19.88 -2.34 11.16
N ILE A 325 -20.08 -1.61 12.25
CA ILE A 325 -19.00 -0.91 12.95
C ILE A 325 -19.01 -1.33 14.41
N ASP A 326 -18.00 -2.11 14.78
CA ASP A 326 -17.73 -2.47 16.18
C ASP A 326 -16.56 -1.65 16.77
N GLY A 327 -15.76 -1.03 15.91
CA GLY A 327 -14.56 -0.27 16.29
C GLY A 327 -14.81 1.21 16.58
N VAL A 328 -13.73 1.99 16.48
CA VAL A 328 -13.72 3.44 16.71
C VAL A 328 -13.46 4.19 15.42
N LEU A 329 -14.32 5.17 15.10
CA LEU A 329 -14.05 6.23 14.13
C LEU A 329 -13.80 7.53 14.90
N ASP A 330 -12.61 8.09 14.79
CA ASP A 330 -12.22 9.31 15.51
C ASP A 330 -11.65 10.36 14.56
N THR A 331 -12.42 11.42 14.36
CA THR A 331 -11.99 12.65 13.69
C THR A 331 -12.00 13.82 14.67
N ARG A 332 -12.02 13.58 15.99
CA ARG A 332 -12.30 14.64 16.96
C ARG A 332 -11.09 15.00 17.79
N THR A 333 -10.63 16.24 17.59
CA THR A 333 -9.75 16.91 18.54
C THR A 333 -10.40 18.10 19.21
N SER A 334 -10.31 18.14 20.54
CA SER A 334 -10.90 19.21 21.35
C SER A 334 -10.32 20.58 20.95
N GLY A 335 -11.20 21.50 20.56
CA GLY A 335 -10.83 22.89 20.24
C GLY A 335 -10.52 23.14 18.76
N VAL A 336 -10.55 22.10 17.93
CA VAL A 336 -10.49 22.19 16.46
C VAL A 336 -11.87 21.81 15.91
N GLY A 337 -12.27 22.38 14.77
CA GLY A 337 -13.54 22.05 14.11
C GLY A 337 -13.34 21.27 12.81
N GLY A 338 -14.44 20.92 12.14
CA GLY A 338 -14.41 20.34 10.79
C GLY A 338 -14.37 18.81 10.70
N GLY A 339 -14.18 18.11 11.81
CA GLY A 339 -14.12 16.64 11.82
C GLY A 339 -15.48 16.01 11.54
N ASN A 340 -15.52 15.05 10.63
CA ASN A 340 -16.76 14.37 10.19
C ASN A 340 -16.57 12.86 10.05
N ASN A 341 -17.53 12.09 10.59
CA ASN A 341 -17.72 10.69 10.23
C ASN A 341 -19.00 10.51 9.41
N SER A 342 -18.88 10.02 8.18
CA SER A 342 -19.98 9.69 7.29
C SER A 342 -20.12 8.18 7.12
N VAL A 343 -21.34 7.66 7.21
CA VAL A 343 -21.63 6.25 6.98
C VAL A 343 -22.79 6.07 6.01
N SER A 344 -22.59 5.35 4.91
CA SER A 344 -23.58 5.09 3.86
C SER A 344 -23.84 3.60 3.69
N TYR A 345 -25.09 3.17 3.83
CA TYR A 345 -25.48 1.76 3.67
C TYR A 345 -26.73 1.62 2.79
N ARG A 346 -26.86 0.49 2.08
CA ARG A 346 -27.99 0.22 1.16
C ARG A 346 -29.08 -0.65 1.77
N ASN A 347 -28.72 -1.63 2.60
CA ASN A 347 -29.66 -2.57 3.22
C ASN A 347 -29.77 -2.37 4.73
N SER A 348 -28.65 -2.46 5.45
CA SER A 348 -28.64 -2.34 6.91
C SER A 348 -27.37 -1.66 7.44
N PHE A 349 -27.50 -1.04 8.62
CA PHE A 349 -26.39 -0.53 9.41
C PHE A 349 -26.50 -1.03 10.84
N ASP A 350 -25.44 -1.66 11.34
CA ASP A 350 -25.25 -2.01 12.74
C ASP A 350 -24.07 -1.21 13.33
N GLY A 351 -24.38 -0.29 14.23
CA GLY A 351 -23.41 0.43 15.03
C GLY A 351 -23.64 0.24 16.52
N THR A 352 -24.27 -0.86 16.95
CA THR A 352 -24.62 -1.08 18.36
C THR A 352 -23.41 -1.17 19.29
N ALA A 353 -22.21 -1.47 18.76
CA ALA A 353 -20.94 -1.43 19.48
C ALA A 353 -20.02 -0.26 19.06
N ALA A 354 -20.41 0.53 18.06
CA ALA A 354 -19.57 1.56 17.47
C ALA A 354 -19.23 2.70 18.45
N THR A 355 -18.04 3.29 18.28
CA THR A 355 -17.72 4.61 18.83
C THR A 355 -17.40 5.58 17.70
N LEU A 356 -18.26 6.59 17.50
CA LEU A 356 -18.07 7.64 16.50
C LEU A 356 -17.84 8.98 17.19
N ARG A 357 -16.68 9.58 16.97
CA ARG A 357 -16.27 10.87 17.53
C ARG A 357 -15.95 11.84 16.39
N ALA A 358 -16.73 12.90 16.30
CA ALA A 358 -16.59 14.00 15.34
C ALA A 358 -16.85 15.35 16.05
N ASP A 359 -16.72 16.45 15.32
CA ASP A 359 -17.01 17.79 15.84
C ASP A 359 -18.50 18.15 15.72
N ASP A 360 -19.00 19.05 16.56
CA ASP A 360 -20.44 19.40 16.56
C ASP A 360 -20.87 20.28 15.36
N SER A 361 -19.93 20.77 14.54
CA SER A 361 -20.20 21.66 13.40
C SER A 361 -19.02 21.69 12.39
N PRO A 362 -19.28 21.74 11.07
CA PRO A 362 -20.60 21.73 10.43
C PRO A 362 -21.24 20.34 10.30
N ASP A 363 -20.46 19.25 10.25
CA ASP A 363 -20.99 18.00 9.68
C ASP A 363 -21.12 16.83 10.67
N GLY A 364 -20.33 16.79 11.75
CA GLY A 364 -20.47 15.84 12.86
C GLY A 364 -20.51 14.37 12.42
N ASN A 365 -21.40 13.59 13.05
CA ASN A 365 -21.63 12.21 12.63
C ASN A 365 -22.86 12.18 11.71
N THR A 366 -22.73 11.68 10.48
CA THR A 366 -23.81 11.56 9.51
C THR A 366 -24.00 10.11 9.09
N ILE A 367 -25.25 9.65 9.10
CA ILE A 367 -25.63 8.31 8.63
C ILE A 367 -26.59 8.46 7.45
N HIS A 368 -26.11 8.11 6.27
CA HIS A 368 -26.86 8.06 5.03
C HIS A 368 -27.55 6.71 4.89
N CYS A 369 -28.88 6.75 4.79
CA CYS A 369 -29.74 5.58 4.72
C CYS A 369 -30.58 5.61 3.42
N PRO A 370 -31.02 4.44 2.92
CA PRO A 370 -31.95 4.42 1.79
C PRO A 370 -33.25 5.12 2.21
N CYS A 371 -33.71 6.09 1.43
CA CYS A 371 -35.00 6.70 1.69
C CYS A 371 -36.16 5.81 1.20
N VAL A 372 -37.36 6.07 1.70
CA VAL A 372 -38.58 5.44 1.17
C VAL A 372 -38.87 6.02 -0.21
N ASP A 373 -38.97 5.17 -1.22
CA ASP A 373 -39.45 5.48 -2.59
C ASP A 373 -40.60 4.51 -2.91
N ALA A 374 -41.79 4.78 -2.37
CA ALA A 374 -42.92 3.85 -2.45
C ALA A 374 -43.55 3.79 -3.85
N ASN A 375 -43.33 4.80 -4.69
CA ASN A 375 -43.87 4.88 -6.04
C ASN A 375 -42.84 4.50 -7.13
N ALA A 376 -41.60 4.19 -6.74
CA ALA A 376 -40.49 3.81 -7.61
C ALA A 376 -40.19 4.86 -8.70
N ASP A 377 -40.30 6.14 -8.35
CA ASP A 377 -40.04 7.26 -9.27
C ASP A 377 -38.62 7.85 -9.11
N LEU A 378 -37.79 7.24 -8.28
CA LEU A 378 -36.45 7.71 -7.92
C LEU A 378 -36.51 9.09 -7.24
N VAL A 379 -37.50 9.31 -6.39
CA VAL A 379 -37.63 10.46 -5.50
C VAL A 379 -37.96 9.97 -4.10
N CYS A 380 -37.28 10.50 -3.09
CA CYS A 380 -37.61 10.19 -1.70
C CYS A 380 -39.01 10.74 -1.34
N ASP A 381 -39.85 9.88 -0.78
CA ASP A 381 -41.17 10.25 -0.28
C ASP A 381 -41.09 11.28 0.85
N THR A 382 -42.17 12.05 0.98
CA THR A 382 -42.36 12.98 2.11
C THR A 382 -43.33 12.38 3.13
N PRO A 383 -43.02 12.40 4.45
CA PRO A 383 -41.83 12.98 5.08
C PRO A 383 -40.56 12.16 4.83
N LEU A 384 -39.42 12.85 4.69
CA LEU A 384 -38.12 12.21 4.45
C LEU A 384 -37.73 11.33 5.64
N ALA A 385 -37.63 10.02 5.41
CA ALA A 385 -37.29 9.03 6.43
C ALA A 385 -36.50 7.87 5.81
N CYS A 386 -35.70 7.19 6.63
CA CYS A 386 -35.02 5.96 6.23
C CYS A 386 -36.06 4.85 6.00
N ALA A 387 -35.93 4.10 4.90
CA ALA A 387 -36.71 2.89 4.64
C ALA A 387 -36.36 1.76 5.62
N VAL A 388 -35.08 1.65 5.98
CA VAL A 388 -34.58 0.77 7.05
C VAL A 388 -33.90 1.66 8.07
N ALA A 389 -34.32 1.58 9.35
CA ALA A 389 -33.72 2.39 10.40
C ALA A 389 -32.34 1.81 10.79
N PRO A 390 -31.32 2.66 11.02
CA PRO A 390 -30.02 2.21 11.50
C PRO A 390 -30.10 1.70 12.95
N SER A 391 -29.37 0.64 13.27
CA SER A 391 -29.27 0.12 14.64
C SER A 391 -28.14 0.82 15.39
N THR A 392 -28.49 1.80 16.23
CA THR A 392 -27.51 2.62 16.98
C THR A 392 -27.59 2.42 18.50
N SER A 393 -28.46 1.54 18.99
CA SER A 393 -28.64 1.36 20.44
C SER A 393 -27.46 0.61 21.04
N GLY A 394 -26.68 1.29 21.90
CA GLY A 394 -25.50 0.73 22.57
C GLY A 394 -24.19 1.41 22.18
N GLY A 395 -24.13 2.00 20.99
CA GLY A 395 -22.97 2.74 20.50
C GLY A 395 -22.78 4.08 21.22
N THR A 396 -21.56 4.61 21.13
CA THR A 396 -21.20 5.95 21.63
C THR A 396 -21.04 6.90 20.45
N TYR A 397 -21.91 7.91 20.36
CA TYR A 397 -21.87 8.90 19.28
C TYR A 397 -21.71 10.30 19.85
N GLN A 398 -20.66 10.99 19.41
CA GLN A 398 -20.37 12.37 19.80
C GLN A 398 -20.00 13.19 18.56
N PRO A 399 -20.88 14.08 18.05
CA PRO A 399 -22.29 14.28 18.44
C PRO A 399 -23.20 13.08 18.13
N ALA A 400 -24.47 13.12 18.56
CA ALA A 400 -25.45 12.15 18.09
C ALA A 400 -25.57 12.21 16.55
N PRO A 401 -25.75 11.06 15.85
CA PRO A 401 -25.70 11.05 14.40
C PRO A 401 -26.93 11.72 13.79
N THR A 402 -26.72 12.51 12.75
CA THR A 402 -27.79 13.01 11.87
C THR A 402 -28.14 11.93 10.86
N LEU A 403 -29.43 11.55 10.80
CA LEU A 403 -29.92 10.65 9.77
C LEU A 403 -30.24 11.45 8.51
N ALA A 404 -29.64 11.05 7.39
CA ALA A 404 -29.79 11.71 6.10
C ALA A 404 -30.31 10.72 5.05
N PRO A 405 -31.64 10.54 4.93
CA PRO A 405 -32.21 9.66 3.92
C PRO A 405 -31.91 10.18 2.51
N MET A 406 -31.42 9.29 1.65
CA MET A 406 -31.08 9.61 0.27
C MET A 406 -31.42 8.44 -0.66
N LEU A 407 -31.49 8.72 -1.96
CA LEU A 407 -31.63 7.68 -2.97
C LEU A 407 -30.31 6.93 -3.10
N LEU A 408 -30.33 5.67 -2.70
CA LEU A 408 -29.22 4.75 -2.88
C LEU A 408 -29.65 3.65 -3.84
N THR A 409 -28.75 3.25 -4.74
CA THR A 409 -28.98 2.08 -5.57
C THR A 409 -29.09 0.84 -4.70
N ALA A 410 -29.99 -0.07 -5.04
CA ALA A 410 -30.08 -1.37 -4.37
C ALA A 410 -28.75 -2.14 -4.52
N CYS A 411 -28.52 -3.07 -3.59
CA CYS A 411 -27.43 -4.01 -3.72
C CYS A 411 -27.59 -4.89 -4.97
N PRO A 412 -26.50 -5.12 -5.71
CA PRO A 412 -26.52 -5.99 -6.89
C PRO A 412 -26.80 -7.45 -6.57
#